data_AF-A0A957DRU0-F1
#
_entry.id   AF-A0A957DRU0-F1
#
_cell.length_a   1.000
_cell.length_b   1.000
_cell.length_c   1.000
_cell.angle_alpha   90.00
_cell.angle_beta   90.00
_cell.angle_gamma   90.00
#
_symmetry.space_group_name_H-M   'P 1'
#
loop_
_entity.id
_entity.type
_entity.pdbx_description
1 polymer ?
#
loop_
_entity_poly.entity_id
_entity_poly.type
_entity_poly.pdbx_seq_one_letter_code
_entity_poly.pdbx_strand_id
1 'polypeptide(L)' 'VVADIPKLREAALSSASRALLPVVQIGEQLVGNGRPGPICQQLLSAYNDFVAREAKTAIY' A
#
# COMPACT_ATOMS: atom_id res chain seq x y z
N VAL A 1 -4.57 -5.85 17.19
CA VAL A 1 -4.74 -4.79 18.23
C VAL A 1 -3.65 -3.75 18.00
N VAL A 2 -3.75 -2.52 18.52
CA VAL A 2 -2.66 -1.49 18.39
C VAL A 2 -1.30 -2.04 18.84
N ALA A 3 -1.29 -2.95 19.83
CA ALA A 3 -0.10 -3.64 20.32
C ALA A 3 0.67 -4.48 19.28
N ASP A 4 0.07 -4.78 18.12
CA ASP A 4 0.72 -5.58 17.07
C ASP A 4 1.51 -4.73 16.07
N ILE A 5 1.35 -3.41 16.09
CA ILE A 5 2.02 -2.49 15.16
C ILE A 5 3.54 -2.66 15.15
N PRO A 6 4.24 -2.81 16.30
CA PRO A 6 5.70 -3.01 16.30
C PRO A 6 6.17 -4.31 15.62
N LYS A 7 5.27 -5.27 15.39
CA LYS A 7 5.59 -6.55 14.74
C LYS A 7 5.41 -6.51 13.23
N LEU A 8 4.85 -5.44 12.69
CA LEU A 8 4.58 -5.30 11.26
C LEU A 8 5.89 -5.17 10.49
N ARG A 9 6.07 -6.05 9.49
CA ARG A 9 7.17 -5.93 8.52
C ARG A 9 6.84 -4.96 7.39
N GLU A 10 5.56 -4.91 7.03
CA GLU A 10 5.01 -4.05 5.99
C GLU A 10 3.59 -3.62 6.37
N ALA A 11 3.16 -2.47 5.88
CA ALA A 11 1.81 -1.94 6.04
C ALA A 11 1.46 -1.10 4.81
N ALA A 12 0.17 -1.02 4.47
CA ALA A 12 -0.32 -0.18 3.40
C ALA A 12 -1.74 0.31 3.67
N LEU A 13 -2.10 1.45 3.07
CA LEU A 13 -3.48 1.92 2.94
C LEU A 13 -3.95 1.71 1.50
N SER A 14 -5.23 1.40 1.30
CA SER A 14 -5.81 1.36 -0.04
C SER A 14 -7.01 2.28 -0.16
N SER A 15 -7.16 2.90 -1.33
CA SER A 15 -8.34 3.70 -1.67
C SER A 15 -8.53 3.74 -3.17
N ALA A 16 -9.75 4.02 -3.62
CA ALA A 16 -10.02 4.20 -5.05
C ALA A 16 -9.20 5.34 -5.68
N SER A 17 -8.89 6.38 -4.91
CA SER A 17 -8.15 7.56 -5.40
C SER A 17 -6.63 7.42 -5.38
N ARG A 18 -6.08 6.49 -4.57
CA ARG A 18 -4.63 6.40 -4.31
C ARG A 18 -4.09 4.98 -4.42
N ALA A 19 -4.85 4.08 -5.05
CA ALA A 19 -4.44 2.70 -5.29
C ALA A 19 -4.04 2.01 -3.97
N LEU A 20 -2.78 1.59 -3.88
CA LEU A 20 -2.11 1.09 -2.69
C LEU A 20 -0.99 2.06 -2.29
N LEU A 21 -0.99 2.52 -1.04
CA LEU A 21 0.02 3.43 -0.50
C LEU A 21 0.81 2.73 0.61
N PRO A 22 2.10 2.41 0.40
CA PRO A 22 2.94 1.85 1.46
C PRO A 22 3.07 2.80 2.66
N VAL A 23 2.88 2.26 3.86
CA VAL A 23 3.02 2.97 5.13
C VAL A 23 4.32 2.53 5.79
N VAL A 24 5.25 3.46 5.95
CA VAL A 24 6.57 3.20 6.56
C VAL A 24 6.64 3.61 8.03
N GLN A 25 5.63 4.32 8.54
CA GLN A 25 5.56 4.79 9.92
C GLN A 25 4.11 4.93 10.37
N ILE A 26 3.81 4.50 11.60
CA ILE A 26 2.50 4.63 12.25
C ILE A 26 2.70 5.27 13.63
N GLY A 27 2.24 6.51 13.78
CA GLY A 27 2.59 7.31 14.96
C GLY A 27 4.10 7.53 15.05
N GLU A 28 4.71 7.16 16.18
CA GLU A 28 6.16 7.23 16.40
C GLU A 28 6.90 5.94 15.99
N GLN A 29 6.17 4.89 15.59
CA GLN A 29 6.75 3.58 15.28
C GLN A 29 7.05 3.42 13.80
N LEU A 30 8.30 3.06 13.46
CA LEU A 30 8.66 2.63 12.10
C LEU A 30 8.06 1.24 11.81
N VAL A 31 7.57 1.07 10.59
CA VAL A 31 7.16 -0.22 10.04
C VAL A 31 8.36 -0.84 9.32
N GLY A 32 8.71 -2.08 9.67
CA GLY A 32 9.89 -2.74 9.12
C GLY A 32 11.17 -1.91 9.33
N ASN A 33 11.80 -1.49 8.24
CA ASN A 33 13.03 -0.68 8.23
C ASN A 33 12.81 0.79 7.81
N GLY A 34 11.56 1.27 7.85
CA GLY A 34 11.21 2.63 7.42
C GLY A 34 11.24 2.84 5.90
N ARG A 35 11.23 1.76 5.11
CA ARG A 35 11.15 1.79 3.64
C ARG A 35 10.03 0.87 3.16
N PRO A 36 9.40 1.15 2.00
CA PRO A 36 8.41 0.25 1.42
C PRO A 36 9.03 -1.13 1.20
N GLY A 37 8.41 -2.18 1.76
CA GLY A 37 8.88 -3.54 1.62
C GLY A 37 8.51 -4.16 0.26
N PRO A 38 9.10 -5.32 -0.07
CA PRO A 38 8.90 -5.98 -1.35
C PRO A 38 7.45 -6.36 -1.63
N ILE A 39 6.65 -6.73 -0.62
CA ILE A 39 5.26 -7.16 -0.83
C ILE A 39 4.40 -5.97 -1.28
N CYS A 40 4.51 -4.84 -0.59
CA CYS A 40 3.79 -3.62 -0.96
C CYS A 40 4.21 -3.11 -2.34
N GLN A 41 5.50 -3.20 -2.69
CA GLN A 41 5.98 -2.83 -4.02
C GLN A 41 5.40 -3.75 -5.11
N GLN A 42 5.39 -5.06 -4.89
CA GLN A 42 4.82 -6.03 -5.82
C GLN A 42 3.31 -5.82 -6.00
N LEU A 43 2.57 -5.62 -4.91
CA LEU A 43 1.13 -5.37 -4.94
C LEU A 43 0.81 -4.05 -5.64
N LEU A 44 1.57 -2.98 -5.39
CA LEU A 44 1.40 -1.70 -6.07
C LEU A 44 1.64 -1.84 -7.57
N SER A 45 2.72 -2.52 -7.98
CA SER A 45 3.00 -2.78 -9.40
C SER A 45 1.86 -3.56 -10.06
N ALA A 46 1.46 -4.69 -9.47
CA ALA A 46 0.40 -5.53 -10.01
C ALA A 46 -0.95 -4.80 -10.08
N TYR A 47 -1.26 -3.97 -9.09
CA TYR A 47 -2.47 -3.15 -9.10
C TYR A 47 -2.43 -2.09 -10.21
N ASN A 48 -1.30 -1.39 -10.39
CA ASN A 48 -1.15 -0.41 -11.46
C ASN A 48 -1.29 -1.06 -12.84
N ASP A 49 -0.71 -2.24 -13.03
CA ASP A 49 -0.85 -3.02 -14.27
C ASP A 49 -2.31 -3.43 -14.50
N PHE A 50 -3.02 -3.83 -13.45
CA PHE A 50 -4.45 -4.15 -13.52
C PHE A 50 -5.29 -2.93 -13.90
N VAL A 51 -5.09 -1.78 -13.23
CA VAL A 51 -5.81 -0.54 -13.54
C VAL A 51 -5.55 -0.08 -14.96
N ALA A 52 -4.30 -0.16 -15.44
CA ALA A 52 -3.95 0.22 -16.81
C ALA A 52 -4.68 -0.64 -17.86
N ARG A 53 -4.96 -1.92 -17.56
CA ARG A 53 -5.72 -2.82 -18.45
C ARG A 53 -7.23 -2.62 -18.37
N GLU A 54 -7.75 -2.44 -17.15
CA GLU A 54 -9.19 -2.57 -16.87
C GLU A 54 -9.93 -1.24 -16.71
N ALA A 55 -9.23 -0.14 -16.44
CA ALA A 55 -9.86 1.15 -16.23
C ALA A 55 -10.61 1.60 -17.49
N LYS A 56 -11.91 1.84 -17.34
CA LYS A 56 -12.77 2.33 -18.42
C LYS A 56 -12.97 3.83 -18.24
N THR A 57 -12.97 4.54 -19.37
CA THR A 57 -13.35 5.96 -19.36
C THR A 57 -14.81 6.06 -18.94
N ALA A 58 -15.11 6.99 -18.03
CA ALA A 58 -16.48 7.28 -17.66
C ALA A 58 -17.24 7.75 -18.90
N ILE A 59 -18.31 7.04 -19.25
CA ILE A 59 -19.22 7.42 -20.33
C ILE A 59 -20.39 8.14 -19.66
N TYR A 60 -20.60 9.41 -20.03
CA TYR A 60 -21.71 10.24 -19.58
C TYR A 60 -22.98 9.88 -20.34
#